data_AF-A0A2C9LDR8-F1
#
_entry.id   AF-A0A2C9LDR8-F1
#
_cell.length_a   1.000
_cell.length_b   1.000
_cell.length_c   1.000
_cell.angle_alpha   90.00
_cell.angle_beta   90.00
_cell.angle_gamma   90.00
#
_symmetry.space_group_name_H-M   'P 1'
#
loop_
_entity.id
_entity.type
_entity.pdbx_description
1 polymer ?
#
loop_
_entity_poly.entity_id
_entity_poly.type
_entity_poly.pdbx_seq_one_letter_code
_entity_poly.pdbx_strand_id
1 'polypeptide(L)'
;MEDVVLDNVKDDFIEADDDTQGSAKRIKLQKDYRRKSDGVNSAFSPSPAKALPLRCNECLKYLDDPDLKLFPGDADEAVEEMIALTDPKLSLYTGDEDHDKMAEDRPQHKITNFSVYDKNTHLCAFDTGLIERNKYLFFSGVLKPIFEEDSSPE
;
A
#
# COMPACT_ATOMS: atom_id res chain seq x y z
N MET A 1 -17.02 30.60 42.60
CA MET A 1 -18.44 30.82 42.97
C MET A 1 -18.99 31.68 41.85
N GLU A 2 -19.75 31.16 40.90
CA GLU A 2 -20.76 30.11 41.02
C GLU A 2 -20.63 29.04 39.93
N ASP A 3 -20.93 27.82 40.35
CA ASP A 3 -21.05 26.60 39.55
C ASP A 3 -22.32 26.62 38.71
N VAL A 4 -22.25 26.10 37.48
CA VAL A 4 -23.44 25.60 36.77
C VAL A 4 -23.18 24.15 36.42
N VAL A 5 -23.72 23.28 37.28
CA VAL A 5 -23.85 21.83 37.10
C VAL A 5 -25.34 21.53 36.95
N LEU A 6 -25.63 20.40 36.30
CA LEU A 6 -26.90 19.65 36.22
C LEU A 6 -27.68 19.91 34.89
N ASP A 7 -28.12 18.91 34.11
CA ASP A 7 -28.44 17.53 34.47
C ASP A 7 -28.24 16.49 33.35
N ASN A 8 -28.03 15.27 33.83
CA ASN A 8 -28.02 14.00 33.12
C ASN A 8 -29.42 13.64 32.61
N VAL A 9 -29.50 13.07 31.42
CA VAL A 9 -30.60 12.14 31.07
C VAL A 9 -29.97 10.81 30.68
N LYS A 10 -30.29 9.79 31.47
CA LYS A 10 -29.93 8.38 31.32
C LYS A 10 -31.12 7.60 30.80
N ASP A 11 -30.78 6.63 29.95
CA ASP A 11 -31.32 5.27 29.78
C ASP A 11 -32.80 5.05 29.45
N ASP A 12 -33.03 4.32 28.34
CA ASP A 12 -33.73 3.02 28.32
C ASP A 12 -33.52 2.37 26.93
N PHE A 13 -32.62 1.38 26.81
CA PHE A 13 -32.87 -0.08 26.86
C PHE A 13 -33.88 -0.62 25.84
N ILE A 14 -33.38 -1.38 24.83
CA ILE A 14 -33.87 -2.71 24.42
C ILE A 14 -32.69 -3.52 23.82
N GLU A 15 -32.15 -4.48 24.59
CA GLU A 15 -31.59 -5.76 24.10
C GLU A 15 -32.79 -6.73 23.87
N ALA A 16 -32.79 -7.83 23.12
CA ALA A 16 -31.79 -8.72 22.55
C ALA A 16 -32.48 -9.50 21.41
N ASP A 17 -31.72 -10.18 20.55
CA ASP A 17 -32.02 -11.60 20.31
C ASP A 17 -30.73 -12.33 19.90
N ASP A 18 -30.28 -13.14 20.85
CA ASP A 18 -29.31 -14.23 20.72
C ASP A 18 -30.06 -15.44 20.19
N ASP A 19 -29.60 -16.03 19.09
CA ASP A 19 -29.95 -17.42 18.78
C ASP A 19 -28.70 -18.14 18.27
N THR A 20 -28.05 -18.77 19.24
CA THR A 20 -27.09 -19.86 19.10
C THR A 20 -27.48 -20.91 18.04
N GLN A 21 -26.44 -21.43 17.35
CA GLN A 21 -26.18 -22.84 16.97
C GLN A 21 -25.77 -23.00 15.51
N GLY A 22 -24.59 -23.59 15.27
CA GLY A 22 -24.20 -23.97 13.91
C GLY A 22 -22.77 -24.46 13.72
N SER A 23 -22.42 -25.52 14.43
CA SER A 23 -21.24 -26.38 14.25
C SER A 23 -20.53 -26.35 12.88
N ALA A 24 -19.19 -26.29 12.95
CA ALA A 24 -18.32 -26.86 11.93
C ALA A 24 -18.74 -28.30 11.56
N LYS A 25 -18.75 -28.61 10.26
CA LYS A 25 -18.36 -29.90 9.63
C LYS A 25 -18.62 -29.84 8.12
N ARG A 26 -17.55 -29.72 7.31
CA ARG A 26 -17.59 -30.07 5.89
C ARG A 26 -18.05 -31.53 5.77
N ILE A 27 -19.10 -31.76 4.98
CA ILE A 27 -19.63 -33.10 4.68
C ILE A 27 -18.53 -33.95 4.05
N LYS A 28 -18.10 -35.00 4.78
CA LYS A 28 -17.39 -36.13 4.20
C LYS A 28 -18.45 -37.00 3.52
N LEU A 29 -18.41 -37.06 2.19
CA LEU A 29 -19.19 -38.04 1.44
C LEU A 29 -18.59 -39.43 1.73
N GLN A 30 -19.19 -40.17 2.66
CA GLN A 30 -18.82 -41.54 2.97
C GLN A 30 -19.51 -42.46 1.94
N LYS A 31 -18.76 -42.88 0.92
CA LYS A 31 -19.17 -44.02 0.07
C LYS A 31 -18.53 -45.27 0.63
N ASP A 32 -19.31 -46.03 1.39
CA ASP A 32 -18.97 -47.37 1.81
C ASP A 32 -18.94 -48.31 0.62
N TYR A 33 -17.73 -48.71 0.20
CA TYR A 33 -17.52 -49.96 -0.53
C TYR A 33 -16.31 -50.68 0.08
N ARG A 34 -16.61 -51.66 0.93
CA ARG A 34 -15.64 -52.70 1.32
C ARG A 34 -15.30 -53.54 0.09
N ARG A 35 -14.01 -53.67 -0.23
CA ARG A 35 -13.39 -54.91 -0.74
C ARG A 35 -11.85 -54.88 -0.63
N LYS A 36 -11.37 -55.88 0.12
CA LYS A 36 -10.08 -56.61 0.12
C LYS A 36 -8.77 -55.92 -0.32
N SER A 37 -7.81 -56.09 0.57
CA SER A 37 -6.36 -55.95 0.43
C SER A 37 -5.81 -56.55 -0.86
N ASP A 38 -5.01 -55.77 -1.58
CA ASP A 38 -3.81 -56.24 -2.26
C ASP A 38 -2.75 -55.14 -2.17
N GLY A 39 -1.57 -55.51 -1.67
CA GLY A 39 -0.46 -54.61 -1.44
C GLY A 39 0.13 -54.08 -2.73
N VAL A 40 0.17 -52.75 -2.85
CA VAL A 40 1.09 -52.05 -3.76
C VAL A 40 1.93 -51.12 -2.89
N ASN A 41 3.16 -51.52 -2.64
CA ASN A 41 4.22 -50.62 -2.20
C ASN A 41 4.55 -49.69 -3.38
N SER A 42 3.79 -48.59 -3.50
CA SER A 42 4.22 -47.47 -4.33
C SER A 42 5.14 -46.61 -3.47
N ALA A 43 6.44 -46.87 -3.58
CA ALA A 43 7.48 -45.96 -3.12
C ALA A 43 7.40 -44.68 -3.96
N PHE A 44 6.48 -43.78 -3.61
CA PHE A 44 6.49 -42.42 -4.10
C PHE A 44 7.59 -41.69 -3.32
N SER A 45 8.82 -41.81 -3.81
CA SER A 45 9.90 -40.91 -3.40
C SER A 45 9.40 -39.48 -3.64
N PRO A 46 9.30 -38.61 -2.62
CA PRO A 46 8.94 -37.23 -2.85
C PRO A 46 10.06 -36.62 -3.70
N SER A 47 9.78 -36.44 -4.99
CA SER A 47 10.60 -35.60 -5.85
C SER A 47 10.75 -34.24 -5.14
N PRO A 48 11.94 -33.62 -5.13
CA PRO A 48 12.13 -32.35 -4.45
C PRO A 48 11.10 -31.36 -5.00
N ALA A 49 10.13 -30.99 -4.16
CA ALA A 49 9.12 -30.02 -4.51
C ALA A 49 9.86 -28.75 -4.90
N LYS A 50 9.68 -28.28 -6.15
CA LYS A 50 10.20 -26.99 -6.57
C LYS A 50 9.68 -25.96 -5.56
N ALA A 51 10.61 -25.27 -4.88
CA ALA A 51 10.24 -24.21 -3.95
C ALA A 51 9.36 -23.21 -4.70
N LEU A 52 8.27 -22.78 -4.09
CA LEU A 52 7.42 -21.76 -4.68
C LEU A 52 8.25 -20.47 -4.86
N PRO A 53 8.17 -19.79 -6.01
CA PRO A 53 8.88 -18.55 -6.22
C PRO A 53 8.52 -17.53 -5.13
N LEU A 54 9.54 -16.93 -4.53
CA LEU A 54 9.38 -15.93 -3.49
C LEU A 54 8.91 -14.62 -4.11
N ARG A 55 7.93 -13.97 -3.48
CA ARG A 55 7.41 -12.66 -3.91
C ARG A 55 7.68 -11.60 -2.86
N CYS A 56 7.93 -10.37 -3.30
CA CYS A 56 8.00 -9.22 -2.41
C CYS A 56 6.63 -9.01 -1.74
N ASN A 57 6.62 -8.78 -0.43
CA ASN A 57 5.37 -8.51 0.29
C ASN A 57 4.77 -7.14 -0.03
N GLU A 58 5.56 -6.20 -0.58
CA GLU A 58 5.12 -4.84 -0.89
C GLU A 58 4.63 -4.72 -2.33
N CYS A 59 5.49 -4.97 -3.33
CA CYS A 59 5.12 -4.88 -4.75
C CYS A 59 4.62 -6.17 -5.39
N LEU A 60 4.65 -7.30 -4.69
CA LEU A 60 4.18 -8.61 -5.16
C LEU A 60 4.92 -9.18 -6.38
N LYS A 61 6.02 -8.53 -6.82
CA LYS A 61 6.91 -9.04 -7.86
C LYS A 61 7.68 -10.26 -7.37
N TYR A 62 8.07 -11.12 -8.30
CA TYR A 62 8.93 -12.27 -8.03
C TYR A 62 10.36 -11.78 -7.75
N LEU A 63 10.99 -12.31 -6.71
CA LEU A 63 12.34 -11.91 -6.29
C LEU A 63 13.44 -12.58 -7.14
N ASP A 64 13.11 -13.65 -7.84
CA ASP A 64 13.96 -14.38 -8.78
C ASP A 64 13.78 -13.93 -10.24
N ASP A 65 13.00 -12.87 -10.47
CA ASP A 65 12.80 -12.29 -11.79
C ASP A 65 14.08 -11.58 -12.27
N PRO A 66 14.71 -12.01 -13.38
CA PRO A 66 15.92 -11.36 -13.91
C PRO A 66 15.70 -9.91 -14.36
N ASP A 67 14.45 -9.51 -14.62
CA ASP A 67 14.09 -8.15 -15.02
C ASP A 67 13.72 -7.24 -13.83
N LEU A 68 13.83 -7.75 -12.60
CA LEU A 68 13.58 -6.98 -11.39
C LEU A 68 14.64 -5.89 -11.20
N LYS A 69 14.26 -4.64 -11.48
CA LYS A 69 15.12 -3.47 -11.31
C LYS A 69 14.96 -2.86 -9.92
N LEU A 70 16.09 -2.44 -9.36
CA LEU A 70 16.14 -1.69 -8.11
C LEU A 70 16.25 -0.19 -8.39
N PHE A 71 15.65 0.60 -7.52
CA PHE A 71 15.88 2.04 -7.46
C PHE A 71 17.36 2.29 -7.09
N PRO A 72 18.13 3.03 -7.90
CA PRO A 72 19.56 3.20 -7.66
C PRO A 72 19.89 4.08 -6.45
N GLY A 73 18.89 4.76 -5.90
CA GLY A 73 19.05 5.80 -4.90
C GLY A 73 18.81 7.19 -5.50
N ASP A 74 18.67 8.16 -4.60
CA ASP A 74 18.51 9.56 -4.94
C ASP A 74 19.85 10.21 -5.32
N ALA A 75 19.80 11.38 -5.94
CA ALA A 75 20.99 12.22 -6.11
C ALA A 75 21.47 12.78 -4.77
N ASP A 76 22.74 13.17 -4.66
CA ASP A 76 23.33 13.64 -3.40
C ASP A 76 22.66 14.91 -2.86
N GLU A 77 22.13 15.75 -3.76
CA GLU A 77 21.41 16.98 -3.47
C GLU A 77 19.90 16.78 -3.24
N ALA A 78 19.40 15.54 -3.36
CA ALA A 78 17.99 15.26 -3.11
C ALA A 78 17.63 15.48 -1.64
N VAL A 79 16.43 16.00 -1.42
CA VAL A 79 15.90 16.31 -0.09
C VAL A 79 14.50 15.73 0.07
N GLU A 80 14.09 15.53 1.32
CA GLU A 80 12.75 15.04 1.64
C GLU A 80 11.65 16.02 1.17
N GLU A 81 10.45 15.49 0.94
CA GLU A 81 9.28 16.23 0.44
C GLU A 81 9.04 17.55 1.17
N MET A 82 9.03 17.53 2.51
CA MET A 82 8.77 18.72 3.33
C MET A 82 9.81 19.82 3.12
N ILE A 83 11.05 19.46 2.79
CA ILE A 83 12.12 20.40 2.49
C ILE A 83 11.97 20.88 1.05
N ALA A 84 11.79 19.95 0.10
CA ALA A 84 11.65 20.26 -1.32
C ALA A 84 10.50 21.24 -1.60
N LEU A 85 9.34 21.02 -0.98
CA LEU A 85 8.14 21.86 -1.16
C LEU A 85 8.28 23.29 -0.60
N THR A 86 9.33 23.57 0.18
CA THR A 86 9.62 24.92 0.70
C THR A 86 10.63 25.69 -0.16
N ASP A 87 11.13 25.10 -1.25
CA ASP A 87 12.06 25.78 -2.15
C ASP A 87 11.38 27.00 -2.81
N PRO A 88 11.93 28.23 -2.66
CA PRO A 88 11.38 29.42 -3.27
C PRO A 88 11.22 29.34 -4.80
N LYS A 89 12.02 28.50 -5.47
CA LYS A 89 11.91 28.28 -6.92
C LYS A 89 10.57 27.67 -7.32
N LEU A 90 9.95 26.90 -6.43
CA LEU A 90 8.66 26.26 -6.68
C LEU A 90 7.47 27.20 -6.39
N SER A 91 7.70 28.32 -5.70
CA SER A 91 6.64 29.24 -5.28
C SER A 91 6.00 29.96 -6.48
N LEU A 92 4.66 29.95 -6.52
CA LEU A 92 3.86 30.78 -7.42
C LEU A 92 3.55 32.15 -6.84
N TYR A 93 3.69 32.30 -5.52
CA TYR A 93 3.20 33.44 -4.79
C TYR A 93 4.29 34.50 -4.64
N THR A 94 3.90 35.76 -4.79
CA THR A 94 4.78 36.91 -4.55
C THR A 94 4.83 37.34 -3.09
N GLY A 95 3.95 36.79 -2.24
CA GLY A 95 3.85 37.09 -0.81
C GLY A 95 2.78 38.14 -0.44
N ASP A 96 2.03 38.65 -1.41
CA ASP A 96 1.04 39.73 -1.21
C ASP A 96 -0.41 39.22 -1.16
N GLU A 97 -0.64 37.91 -1.12
CA GLU A 97 -1.97 37.33 -1.38
C GLU A 97 -2.70 36.86 -0.11
N ASP A 98 -4.03 36.79 -0.20
CA ASP A 98 -4.90 36.44 0.91
C ASP A 98 -4.59 35.03 1.43
N HIS A 99 -3.85 34.94 2.54
CA HIS A 99 -3.45 33.68 3.17
C HIS A 99 -4.63 32.75 3.49
N ASP A 100 -5.81 33.31 3.77
CA ASP A 100 -7.03 32.55 4.06
C ASP A 100 -7.49 31.70 2.85
N LYS A 101 -7.18 32.13 1.62
CA LYS A 101 -7.48 31.34 0.41
C LYS A 101 -6.41 30.30 0.10
N MET A 102 -5.19 30.47 0.61
CA MET A 102 -4.09 29.54 0.38
C MET A 102 -4.17 28.29 1.27
N ALA A 103 -4.78 28.38 2.45
CA ALA A 103 -4.81 27.30 3.41
C ALA A 103 -5.67 26.10 2.99
N GLU A 104 -6.61 26.30 2.06
CA GLU A 104 -7.51 25.25 1.56
C GLU A 104 -6.92 24.47 0.37
N ASP A 105 -5.95 25.06 -0.35
CA ASP A 105 -5.37 24.47 -1.56
C ASP A 105 -4.10 23.67 -1.26
N ARG A 106 -4.05 22.44 -1.79
CA ARG A 106 -2.80 21.65 -1.78
C ARG A 106 -1.87 22.17 -2.87
N PRO A 107 -0.57 22.37 -2.59
CA PRO A 107 0.38 22.83 -3.60
C PRO A 107 0.47 21.83 -4.75
N GLN A 108 0.53 22.34 -5.98
CA GLN A 108 0.63 21.55 -7.20
C GLN A 108 1.94 21.88 -7.91
N HIS A 109 2.69 20.84 -8.28
CA HIS A 109 3.98 20.96 -8.94
C HIS A 109 4.09 19.91 -10.04
N LYS A 110 5.02 20.13 -10.98
CA LYS A 110 5.42 19.11 -11.95
C LYS A 110 6.55 18.28 -11.36
N ILE A 111 6.63 17.01 -11.77
CA ILE A 111 7.75 16.12 -11.45
C ILE A 111 8.31 15.53 -12.74
N THR A 112 9.64 15.52 -12.84
CA THR A 112 10.38 15.03 -13.99
C THR A 112 11.40 13.99 -13.54
N ASN A 113 11.91 13.18 -14.47
CA ASN A 113 12.94 12.16 -14.24
C ASN A 113 12.63 11.24 -13.04
N PHE A 114 11.35 10.88 -12.87
CA PHE A 114 10.90 10.21 -11.67
C PHE A 114 11.05 8.68 -11.76
N SER A 115 11.23 8.08 -10.60
CA SER A 115 11.16 6.63 -10.38
C SER A 115 10.12 6.33 -9.31
N VAL A 116 9.31 5.30 -9.53
CA VAL A 116 8.34 4.81 -8.54
C VAL A 116 8.81 3.46 -8.01
N TYR A 117 8.81 3.29 -6.69
CA TYR A 117 9.37 2.10 -6.06
C TYR A 117 8.63 1.71 -4.78
N ASP A 118 8.77 0.44 -4.37
CA ASP A 118 8.24 -0.03 -3.09
C ASP A 118 9.21 0.22 -1.93
N LYS A 119 8.78 -0.10 -0.71
CA LYS A 119 9.65 0.03 0.49
C LYS A 119 10.95 -0.78 0.42
N ASN A 120 10.98 -1.82 -0.41
CA ASN A 120 12.15 -2.67 -0.61
C ASN A 120 12.96 -2.23 -1.85
N THR A 121 12.72 -1.03 -2.38
CA THR A 121 13.42 -0.39 -3.51
C THR A 121 13.21 -1.07 -4.87
N HIS A 122 12.23 -1.95 -5.04
CA HIS A 122 11.91 -2.47 -6.36
C HIS A 122 11.20 -1.40 -7.19
N LEU A 123 11.67 -1.13 -8.41
CA LEU A 123 10.96 -0.24 -9.33
C LEU A 123 9.61 -0.83 -9.70
N CYS A 124 8.52 -0.06 -9.56
CA CYS A 124 7.15 -0.53 -9.68
C CYS A 124 6.33 0.33 -10.63
N ALA A 125 5.44 -0.31 -11.39
CA ALA A 125 4.42 0.40 -12.14
C ALA A 125 3.23 0.68 -11.21
N PHE A 126 2.77 1.94 -11.18
CA PHE A 126 1.73 2.38 -10.25
C PHE A 126 0.31 1.98 -10.68
N ASP A 127 0.13 1.55 -11.93
CA ASP A 127 -1.13 1.15 -12.57
C ASP A 127 -1.47 -0.35 -12.42
N THR A 128 -0.75 -1.07 -11.55
CA THR A 128 -0.88 -2.54 -11.39
C THR A 128 -1.87 -2.96 -10.28
N GLY A 129 -2.63 -2.01 -9.73
CA GLY A 129 -3.54 -2.28 -8.62
C GLY A 129 -2.89 -2.22 -7.23
N LEU A 130 -1.62 -1.80 -7.13
CA LEU A 130 -0.89 -1.76 -5.85
C LEU A 130 -1.48 -0.70 -4.91
N ILE A 131 -1.81 0.48 -5.43
CA ILE A 131 -2.40 1.58 -4.67
C ILE A 131 -3.79 1.18 -4.15
N GLU A 132 -4.62 0.56 -5.01
CA GLU A 132 -5.96 0.07 -4.69
C GLU A 132 -5.94 -1.05 -3.64
N ARG A 133 -4.82 -1.78 -3.54
CA ARG A 133 -4.57 -2.79 -2.50
C ARG A 133 -3.91 -2.22 -1.25
N ASN A 134 -3.87 -0.89 -1.13
CA ASN A 134 -3.28 -0.18 0.00
C ASN A 134 -1.79 -0.54 0.21
N LYS A 135 -1.05 -0.72 -0.90
CA LYS A 135 0.41 -0.82 -0.90
C LYS A 135 1.02 0.56 -1.07
N TYR A 136 2.00 0.87 -0.21
CA TYR A 136 2.74 2.10 -0.29
C TYR A 136 3.74 2.05 -1.45
N LEU A 137 3.63 3.03 -2.33
CA LEU A 137 4.63 3.33 -3.34
C LEU A 137 5.26 4.68 -3.00
N PHE A 138 6.56 4.74 -3.14
CA PHE A 138 7.37 5.94 -3.01
C PHE A 138 7.77 6.40 -4.40
N PHE A 139 8.10 7.67 -4.53
CA PHE A 139 8.69 8.18 -5.75
C PHE A 139 9.79 9.17 -5.42
N SER A 140 10.77 9.23 -6.31
CA SER A 140 11.84 10.21 -6.33
C SER A 140 11.91 10.80 -7.71
N GLY A 141 12.32 12.07 -7.83
CA GLY A 141 12.44 12.79 -9.09
C GLY A 141 12.75 14.26 -8.85
N VAL A 142 12.76 15.03 -9.92
CA VAL A 142 13.05 16.47 -9.88
C VAL A 142 11.73 17.24 -9.89
N LEU A 143 11.45 17.97 -8.81
CA LEU A 143 10.31 18.88 -8.75
C LEU A 143 10.57 20.13 -9.58
N LYS A 144 9.54 20.55 -10.32
CA LYS A 144 9.53 21.74 -11.14
C LYS A 144 8.29 22.59 -10.82
N PRO A 145 8.35 23.92 -10.97
CA PRO A 145 7.19 24.79 -10.86
C PRO A 145 6.07 24.32 -11.80
N ILE A 146 4.80 24.55 -11.43
CA ILE A 146 3.66 24.06 -12.23
C ILE A 146 3.62 24.63 -13.66
N PHE A 147 4.23 25.79 -13.88
CA PHE A 147 4.30 26.47 -15.19
C PHE A 147 5.52 26.07 -16.03
N GLU A 148 6.45 25.28 -15.49
CA GLU A 148 7.68 24.87 -16.19
C GLU A 148 7.36 23.82 -17.25
N GLU A 149 7.72 24.05 -18.52
CA GLU A 149 7.49 23.06 -19.60
C GLU A 149 8.74 22.21 -19.91
N ASP A 150 9.93 22.63 -19.45
CA ASP A 150 11.13 21.83 -19.63
C ASP A 150 11.10 20.59 -18.73
N SER A 151 11.41 19.44 -19.33
CA SER A 151 11.51 18.16 -18.65
C SER A 151 12.96 17.76 -18.35
N SER A 152 13.92 18.65 -18.60
CA SER A 152 15.33 18.40 -18.30
C SER A 152 15.58 18.31 -16.78
N PRO A 153 16.61 17.55 -16.36
CA PRO A 153 16.94 17.40 -14.95
C PRO A 153 17.57 18.65 -14.31
N GLU A 154 17.96 19.66 -15.11
CA GLU A 154 18.65 20.88 -14.66
C GLU A 154 17.67 22.01 -14.29
#